data_AF-A0A915BK61-F1
#
_entry.id   AF-A0A915BK61-F1
#
_cell.length_a   1.000
_cell.length_b   1.000
_cell.length_c   1.000
_cell.angle_alpha   90.00
_cell.angle_beta   90.00
_cell.angle_gamma   90.00
#
_symmetry.space_group_name_H-M   'P 1'
#
loop_
_entity.id
_entity.type
_entity.pdbx_description
1 polymer ?
#
loop_
_entity_poly.entity_id
_entity_poly.type
_entity_poly.pdbx_seq_one_letter_code
_entity_poly.pdbx_strand_id
1 'polypeptide(L)'
;MGANEADGEVLTFLDSHCECTKGWLEPLLARIKENRKAVVCPVIDVINDRTFAYQKGIELFRGGFNWNLQFRWYAVPPDMVRSRANDPTMPIQSPTMAGGLFSIDKSYFEQLGAYDPGMDIWGGENIEISFRIWQCGGRIEIIPCSHVGHIFRKASPHDFPGKSSGKILNSNLLRVAEVWMDEWKYLFYKTAPQALQMRSSIDVSERIELRKRLQCKDFNWYLQNVWPDNFMPRPEHTFGRIIHCYSKSVGDSCCLYWTVPRGGVVRVASMHNCSATSTFDRTEVSVSTYRSHIFEPTIVLFHDPANLAPNSTN
;
A
#
# COMPACT_ATOMS: atom_id res chain seq x y z
N MET A 1 -6.28 -13.44 -18.11
CA MET A 1 -7.25 -14.45 -18.57
C MET A 1 -8.65 -13.86 -18.55
N GLY A 2 -9.31 -13.68 -17.39
CA GLY A 2 -10.69 -13.16 -17.33
C GLY A 2 -10.94 -11.86 -18.11
N ALA A 3 -10.02 -10.89 -18.04
CA ALA A 3 -10.12 -9.64 -18.80
C ALA A 3 -10.15 -9.84 -20.34
N ASN A 4 -9.51 -10.89 -20.86
CA ASN A 4 -9.44 -11.17 -22.29
C ASN A 4 -10.75 -11.79 -22.82
N GLU A 5 -11.47 -12.52 -21.95
CA GLU A 5 -12.73 -13.20 -22.27
C GLU A 5 -13.96 -12.30 -22.03
N ALA A 6 -13.78 -11.16 -21.39
CA ALA A 6 -14.88 -10.26 -21.04
C ALA A 6 -15.33 -9.44 -22.25
N ASP A 7 -16.62 -9.44 -22.58
CA ASP A 7 -17.19 -8.62 -23.67
C ASP A 7 -17.67 -7.23 -23.23
N GLY A 8 -17.72 -6.97 -21.92
CA GLY A 8 -18.18 -5.69 -21.36
C GLY A 8 -17.20 -4.53 -21.59
N GLU A 9 -17.75 -3.31 -21.70
CA GLU A 9 -16.97 -2.07 -21.83
C GLU A 9 -16.17 -1.73 -20.56
N VAL A 10 -16.68 -2.16 -19.40
CA VAL A 10 -16.05 -1.98 -18.08
C VAL A 10 -15.73 -3.34 -17.49
N LEU A 11 -14.51 -3.49 -16.99
CA LEU A 11 -14.08 -4.63 -16.20
C LEU A 11 -14.31 -4.32 -14.72
N THR A 12 -15.02 -5.21 -14.02
CA THR A 12 -15.19 -5.14 -12.57
C THR A 12 -14.57 -6.39 -11.94
N PHE A 13 -13.54 -6.20 -11.13
CA PHE A 13 -12.86 -7.24 -10.39
C PHE A 13 -13.44 -7.34 -8.99
N LEU A 14 -13.73 -8.56 -8.54
CA LEU A 14 -14.18 -8.87 -7.19
C LEU A 14 -13.48 -10.16 -6.72
N ASP A 15 -13.03 -10.16 -5.46
CA ASP A 15 -12.64 -11.40 -4.80
C ASP A 15 -13.82 -12.37 -4.69
N SER A 16 -13.50 -13.66 -4.61
CA SER A 16 -14.49 -14.76 -4.56
C SER A 16 -15.29 -14.85 -3.25
N HIS A 17 -15.07 -13.93 -2.32
CA HIS A 17 -15.64 -13.92 -0.96
C HIS A 17 -16.09 -12.51 -0.59
N CYS A 18 -16.95 -11.96 -1.45
CA CYS A 18 -17.53 -10.63 -1.34
C CYS A 18 -19.08 -10.69 -1.33
N GLU A 19 -19.72 -9.69 -0.72
CA GLU A 19 -21.16 -9.45 -0.80
C GLU A 19 -21.45 -8.02 -1.27
N CYS A 20 -22.12 -7.87 -2.40
CA CYS A 20 -22.43 -6.56 -2.98
C CYS A 20 -23.70 -5.98 -2.39
N THR A 21 -23.68 -4.69 -2.01
CA THR A 21 -24.87 -4.00 -1.49
C THR A 21 -25.79 -3.52 -2.61
N LYS A 22 -27.01 -3.11 -2.26
CA LYS A 22 -27.94 -2.52 -3.24
C LYS A 22 -27.36 -1.20 -3.79
N GLY A 23 -27.32 -1.06 -5.12
CA GLY A 23 -26.84 0.16 -5.77
C GLY A 23 -25.32 0.30 -5.81
N TRP A 24 -24.57 -0.78 -5.57
CA TRP A 24 -23.11 -0.72 -5.50
C TRP A 24 -22.44 -0.41 -6.85
N LEU A 25 -23.03 -0.80 -7.98
CA LEU A 25 -22.33 -0.81 -9.27
C LEU A 25 -22.53 0.50 -10.05
N GLU A 26 -23.75 1.03 -10.04
CA GLU A 26 -24.17 2.25 -10.74
C GLU A 26 -23.25 3.45 -10.46
N PRO A 27 -22.87 3.79 -9.21
CA PRO A 27 -21.98 4.92 -8.94
C PRO A 27 -20.55 4.67 -9.47
N LEU A 28 -20.07 3.43 -9.52
CA LEU A 28 -18.77 3.10 -10.12
C LEU A 28 -18.80 3.33 -11.64
N LEU A 29 -19.83 2.80 -12.31
CA LEU A 29 -19.99 2.94 -13.77
C LEU A 29 -20.22 4.40 -14.18
N ALA A 30 -21.04 5.13 -13.43
CA ALA A 30 -21.26 6.56 -13.66
C ALA A 30 -19.94 7.33 -13.62
N ARG A 31 -19.08 7.03 -12.64
CA ARG A 31 -17.80 7.71 -12.52
C ARG A 31 -16.83 7.39 -13.66
N ILE A 32 -16.77 6.14 -14.12
CA ILE A 32 -15.97 5.75 -15.29
C ILE A 32 -16.49 6.44 -16.56
N LYS A 33 -17.81 6.58 -16.69
CA LYS A 33 -18.41 7.29 -17.83
C LYS A 33 -18.01 8.77 -17.86
N GLU A 34 -17.95 9.44 -16.70
CA GLU A 34 -17.47 10.83 -16.60
C GLU A 34 -15.97 10.95 -16.91
N ASN A 35 -15.19 9.97 -16.47
CA ASN A 35 -13.75 9.95 -16.67
C ASN A 35 -13.25 8.53 -16.90
N ARG A 36 -13.04 8.18 -18.18
CA ARG A 36 -12.54 6.87 -18.61
C ARG A 36 -11.23 6.44 -17.93
N LYS A 37 -10.41 7.40 -17.49
CA LYS A 37 -9.14 7.15 -16.80
C LYS A 37 -9.26 7.08 -15.27
N ALA A 38 -10.47 7.11 -14.73
CA ALA A 38 -10.73 6.84 -13.32
C ALA A 38 -10.83 5.33 -13.08
N VAL A 39 -9.98 4.82 -12.19
CA VAL A 39 -10.06 3.47 -11.66
C VAL A 39 -10.74 3.56 -10.31
N VAL A 40 -11.92 2.98 -10.19
CA VAL A 40 -12.84 3.27 -9.09
C VAL A 40 -13.01 2.05 -8.19
N CYS A 41 -12.91 2.26 -6.89
CA CYS A 41 -13.04 1.23 -5.87
C CYS A 41 -14.31 1.48 -5.04
N PRO A 42 -15.04 0.44 -4.64
CA PRO A 42 -16.06 0.57 -3.61
C PRO A 42 -15.40 0.85 -2.25
N VAL A 43 -16.18 1.38 -1.31
CA VAL A 43 -15.91 1.21 0.12
C VAL A 43 -15.99 -0.29 0.44
N ILE A 44 -14.93 -0.82 1.03
CA ILE A 44 -14.85 -2.23 1.40
C ILE A 44 -15.34 -2.38 2.83
N ASP A 45 -16.54 -2.92 2.97
CA ASP A 45 -17.15 -3.25 4.24
C ASP A 45 -16.59 -4.59 4.77
N VAL A 46 -16.72 -4.84 6.07
CA VAL A 46 -16.15 -6.02 6.70
C VAL A 46 -17.22 -7.08 6.88
N ILE A 47 -16.97 -8.28 6.37
CA ILE A 47 -17.72 -9.49 6.71
C ILE A 47 -16.88 -10.29 7.70
N ASN A 48 -17.42 -10.52 8.90
CA ASN A 48 -16.70 -11.26 9.93
C ASN A 48 -16.42 -12.71 9.47
N ASP A 49 -15.16 -13.15 9.56
CA ASP A 49 -14.71 -14.47 9.07
C ASP A 49 -15.26 -15.67 9.85
N ARG A 50 -15.89 -15.44 11.02
CA ARG A 50 -16.47 -16.48 11.87
C ARG A 50 -17.99 -16.44 11.91
N THR A 51 -18.56 -15.25 12.11
CA THR A 51 -20.01 -15.07 12.26
C THR A 51 -20.70 -14.71 10.95
N PHE A 52 -19.95 -14.35 9.91
CA PHE A 52 -20.46 -13.80 8.65
C PHE A 52 -21.32 -12.54 8.84
N ALA A 53 -21.20 -11.89 10.00
CA ALA A 53 -21.89 -10.63 10.24
C ALA A 53 -21.31 -9.53 9.35
N TYR A 54 -22.19 -8.86 8.62
CA TYR A 54 -21.86 -7.70 7.81
C TYR A 54 -21.70 -6.45 8.69
N GLN A 55 -20.56 -5.77 8.57
CA GLN A 55 -20.23 -4.56 9.30
C GLN A 55 -19.83 -3.47 8.31
N LYS A 56 -20.59 -2.39 8.29
CA LYS A 56 -20.31 -1.23 7.44
C LYS A 56 -18.92 -0.66 7.78
N GLY A 57 -18.09 -0.48 6.76
CA GLY A 57 -16.77 0.12 6.87
C GLY A 57 -16.84 1.62 7.16
N ILE A 58 -15.70 2.18 7.56
CA ILE A 58 -15.58 3.62 7.82
C ILE A 58 -15.19 4.32 6.50
N GLU A 59 -16.02 5.24 6.04
CA GLU A 59 -15.88 5.99 4.77
C GLU A 59 -14.75 7.06 4.76
N LEU A 60 -13.87 7.03 5.77
CA LEU A 60 -12.80 8.01 5.99
C LEU A 60 -11.40 7.41 5.88
N PHE A 61 -11.27 6.28 5.17
CA PHE A 61 -9.98 5.68 4.88
C PHE A 61 -9.68 5.65 3.38
N ARG A 62 -8.40 5.74 3.06
CA ARG A 62 -7.86 5.55 1.72
C ARG A 62 -6.62 4.68 1.74
N GLY A 63 -6.31 4.09 0.61
CA GLY A 63 -5.16 3.21 0.45
C GLY A 63 -3.85 3.96 0.36
N GLY A 64 -2.82 3.44 1.02
CA GLY A 64 -1.43 3.82 0.82
C GLY A 64 -0.51 2.62 0.93
N PHE A 65 0.78 2.86 1.08
CA PHE A 65 1.79 1.83 1.30
C PHE A 65 2.82 2.23 2.37
N ASN A 66 3.69 1.34 2.80
CA ASN A 66 4.90 1.67 3.56
C ASN A 66 6.14 1.35 2.70
N TRP A 67 7.35 1.69 3.14
CA TRP A 67 8.55 1.46 2.30
C TRP A 67 8.92 0.01 2.03
N ASN A 68 8.28 -0.95 2.70
CA ASN A 68 8.40 -2.36 2.35
C ASN A 68 7.36 -2.80 1.27
N LEU A 69 6.64 -1.83 0.69
CA LEU A 69 5.61 -1.99 -0.35
C LEU A 69 4.40 -2.82 0.07
N GLN A 70 4.08 -2.83 1.36
CA GLN A 70 2.81 -3.36 1.85
C GLN A 70 1.72 -2.30 1.80
N PHE A 71 0.54 -2.70 1.32
CA PHE A 71 -0.66 -1.89 1.38
C PHE A 71 -1.07 -1.61 2.84
N ARG A 72 -1.53 -0.38 3.11
CA ARG A 72 -2.05 0.05 4.41
C ARG A 72 -3.22 1.00 4.22
N TRP A 73 -4.15 0.98 5.18
CA TRP A 73 -5.24 1.96 5.26
C TRP A 73 -4.79 3.18 6.05
N TYR A 74 -5.02 4.37 5.50
CA TYR A 74 -4.74 5.65 6.13
C TYR A 74 -6.00 6.48 6.23
N ALA A 75 -6.16 7.20 7.33
CA ALA A 75 -7.24 8.16 7.46
C ALA A 75 -7.14 9.23 6.37
N VAL A 76 -8.29 9.64 5.84
CA VAL A 76 -8.36 10.75 4.89
C VAL A 76 -7.89 12.03 5.58
N PRO A 77 -7.00 12.84 4.95
CA PRO A 77 -6.48 14.06 5.56
C PRO A 77 -7.59 15.05 5.94
N PRO A 78 -7.44 15.79 7.05
CA PRO A 78 -8.46 16.75 7.50
C PRO A 78 -8.88 17.76 6.43
N ASP A 79 -7.97 18.21 5.57
CA ASP A 79 -8.27 19.13 4.47
C ASP A 79 -9.21 18.50 3.42
N MET A 80 -9.00 17.22 3.11
CA MET A 80 -9.85 16.47 2.19
C MET A 80 -11.21 16.13 2.82
N VAL A 81 -11.27 15.92 4.14
CA VAL A 81 -12.55 15.80 4.85
C VAL A 81 -13.32 17.12 4.79
N ARG A 82 -12.65 18.25 5.05
CA ARG A 82 -13.26 19.59 5.01
C ARG A 82 -13.78 19.95 3.63
N SER A 83 -13.04 19.64 2.56
CA SER A 83 -13.48 19.94 1.18
C SER A 83 -14.72 19.13 0.76
N ARG A 84 -14.96 17.99 1.42
CA ARG A 84 -16.13 17.11 1.19
C ARG A 84 -17.27 17.36 2.19
N ALA A 85 -17.17 18.36 3.06
CA ALA A 85 -18.17 18.58 4.11
C ALA A 85 -19.58 18.85 3.56
N ASN A 86 -19.69 19.52 2.40
CA ASN A 86 -20.96 19.83 1.76
C ASN A 86 -21.54 18.65 0.97
N ASP A 87 -20.70 17.71 0.55
CA ASP A 87 -21.11 16.52 -0.19
C ASP A 87 -20.20 15.34 0.17
N PRO A 88 -20.62 14.49 1.14
CA PRO A 88 -19.84 13.33 1.56
C PRO A 88 -19.80 12.23 0.49
N THR A 89 -20.64 12.30 -0.54
CA THR A 89 -20.66 11.32 -1.63
C THR A 89 -19.55 11.53 -2.66
N MET A 90 -18.86 12.67 -2.60
CA MET A 90 -17.75 13.00 -3.49
C MET A 90 -16.65 11.94 -3.45
N PRO A 91 -16.10 11.53 -4.62
CA PRO A 91 -15.01 10.56 -4.71
C PRO A 91 -13.78 10.94 -3.87
N ILE A 92 -13.16 9.94 -3.25
CA ILE A 92 -11.96 10.09 -2.43
C ILE A 92 -10.74 9.65 -3.25
N GLN A 93 -9.81 10.56 -3.51
CA GLN A 93 -8.57 10.19 -4.19
C GLN A 93 -7.68 9.34 -3.27
N SER A 94 -7.28 8.18 -3.80
CA SER A 94 -6.51 7.18 -3.06
C SER A 94 -5.14 6.98 -3.71
N PRO A 95 -4.02 7.16 -2.97
CA PRO A 95 -2.68 6.89 -3.49
C PRO A 95 -2.53 5.47 -4.06
N THR A 96 -3.08 4.48 -3.35
CA THR A 96 -3.12 3.09 -3.81
C THR A 96 -4.51 2.49 -3.64
N MET A 97 -4.74 1.31 -4.20
CA MET A 97 -5.92 0.48 -3.94
C MET A 97 -5.55 -0.86 -3.31
N ALA A 98 -6.52 -1.48 -2.62
CA ALA A 98 -6.35 -2.81 -2.04
C ALA A 98 -6.13 -3.88 -3.14
N GLY A 99 -6.79 -3.71 -4.30
CA GLY A 99 -6.55 -4.48 -5.53
C GLY A 99 -7.56 -5.59 -5.82
N GLY A 100 -8.24 -6.14 -4.80
CA GLY A 100 -9.23 -7.21 -5.02
C GLY A 100 -10.60 -6.73 -5.51
N LEU A 101 -10.93 -5.45 -5.31
CA LEU A 101 -12.23 -4.88 -5.66
C LEU A 101 -12.06 -3.52 -6.35
N PHE A 102 -12.28 -3.48 -7.66
CA PHE A 102 -12.27 -2.22 -8.43
C PHE A 102 -12.96 -2.39 -9.79
N SER A 103 -13.36 -1.27 -10.39
CA SER A 103 -13.85 -1.21 -11.77
C SER A 103 -12.97 -0.29 -12.62
N ILE A 104 -12.77 -0.64 -13.88
CA ILE A 104 -11.95 0.09 -14.84
C ILE A 104 -12.49 -0.07 -16.26
N ASP A 105 -12.42 0.98 -17.07
CA ASP A 105 -12.66 0.89 -18.51
C ASP A 105 -11.75 -0.16 -19.16
N LYS A 106 -12.33 -1.12 -19.91
CA LYS A 106 -11.58 -2.24 -20.49
C LYS A 106 -10.47 -1.76 -21.41
N SER A 107 -10.78 -0.81 -22.30
CA SER A 107 -9.79 -0.28 -23.24
C SER A 107 -8.66 0.48 -22.53
N TYR A 108 -8.95 1.12 -21.39
CA TYR A 108 -7.94 1.77 -20.56
C TYR A 108 -7.05 0.76 -19.83
N PHE A 109 -7.64 -0.33 -19.31
CA PHE A 109 -6.89 -1.42 -18.70
C PHE A 109 -5.89 -2.05 -19.69
N GLU A 110 -6.33 -2.29 -20.93
CA GLU A 110 -5.48 -2.78 -22.02
C GLU A 110 -4.42 -1.76 -22.43
N GLN A 111 -4.80 -0.48 -22.59
CA GLN A 111 -3.88 0.61 -22.89
C GLN A 111 -2.77 0.75 -21.84
N LEU A 112 -3.11 0.57 -20.57
CA LEU A 112 -2.13 0.59 -19.48
C LEU A 112 -1.19 -0.63 -19.54
N GLY A 113 -1.51 -1.68 -20.29
CA GLY A 113 -0.71 -2.91 -20.40
C GLY A 113 -1.08 -3.96 -19.36
N ALA A 114 -2.37 -4.12 -19.05
CA ALA A 114 -2.96 -5.15 -18.18
C ALA A 114 -2.19 -5.35 -16.85
N TYR A 115 -2.11 -6.55 -16.28
CA TYR A 115 -1.15 -6.82 -15.19
C TYR A 115 0.23 -7.17 -15.76
N ASP A 116 1.28 -6.99 -14.95
CA ASP A 116 2.62 -7.46 -15.28
C ASP A 116 2.64 -9.00 -15.33
N PRO A 117 2.88 -9.62 -16.51
CA PRO A 117 2.84 -11.08 -16.64
C PRO A 117 3.99 -11.78 -15.91
N GLY A 118 5.02 -11.05 -15.48
CA GLY A 118 6.12 -11.61 -14.68
C GLY A 118 5.83 -11.66 -13.17
N MET A 119 4.65 -11.20 -12.72
CA MET A 119 4.19 -11.40 -11.35
C MET A 119 3.61 -12.79 -11.17
N ASP A 120 3.93 -13.43 -10.04
CA ASP A 120 3.55 -14.80 -9.74
C ASP A 120 2.63 -14.87 -8.52
N ILE A 121 1.57 -15.67 -8.62
CA ILE A 121 0.56 -15.99 -7.59
C ILE A 121 -0.09 -14.78 -6.91
N TRP A 122 0.61 -14.11 -5.99
CA TRP A 122 0.03 -13.11 -5.11
C TRP A 122 1.07 -12.12 -4.57
N GLY A 123 0.67 -10.86 -4.50
CA GLY A 123 1.32 -9.79 -3.75
C GLY A 123 2.04 -8.80 -4.64
N GLY A 124 1.80 -7.51 -4.37
CA GLY A 124 2.46 -6.38 -5.05
C GLY A 124 1.76 -5.89 -6.31
N GLU A 125 0.85 -6.67 -6.89
CA GLU A 125 0.11 -6.32 -8.11
C GLU A 125 -0.76 -5.08 -7.91
N ASN A 126 -1.36 -4.94 -6.73
CA ASN A 126 -2.17 -3.80 -6.35
C ASN A 126 -1.34 -2.50 -6.24
N ILE A 127 -0.10 -2.59 -5.75
CA ILE A 127 0.82 -1.45 -5.67
C ILE A 127 1.37 -1.09 -7.05
N GLU A 128 1.76 -2.08 -7.86
CA GLU A 128 2.25 -1.89 -9.23
C GLU A 128 1.25 -1.13 -10.08
N ILE A 129 0.01 -1.63 -10.14
CA ILE A 129 -1.01 -1.02 -10.98
C ILE A 129 -1.39 0.35 -10.43
N SER A 130 -1.36 0.55 -9.10
CA SER A 130 -1.64 1.85 -8.49
C SER A 130 -0.63 2.92 -8.93
N PHE A 131 0.66 2.60 -8.85
CA PHE A 131 1.73 3.50 -9.28
C PHE A 131 1.63 3.80 -10.76
N ARG A 132 1.38 2.78 -11.58
CA ARG A 132 1.20 2.94 -13.02
C ARG A 132 0.01 3.82 -13.37
N ILE A 133 -1.17 3.58 -12.80
CA ILE A 133 -2.38 4.38 -13.07
C ILE A 133 -2.08 5.85 -12.84
N TRP A 134 -1.55 6.19 -11.66
CA TRP A 134 -1.25 7.58 -11.30
C TRP A 134 -0.14 8.19 -12.15
N GLN A 135 1.01 7.53 -12.27
CA GLN A 135 2.15 8.06 -13.03
C GLN A 135 1.82 8.21 -14.52
N CYS A 136 0.95 7.37 -15.08
CA CYS A 136 0.58 7.39 -16.50
C CYS A 136 -0.73 8.17 -16.78
N GLY A 137 -1.11 9.09 -15.88
CA GLY A 137 -2.15 10.10 -16.12
C GLY A 137 -3.59 9.65 -15.85
N GLY A 138 -3.78 8.53 -15.16
CA GLY A 138 -5.06 8.13 -14.58
C GLY A 138 -5.19 8.58 -13.13
N ARG A 139 -6.20 8.04 -12.45
CA ARG A 139 -6.44 8.29 -11.04
C ARG A 139 -7.14 7.10 -10.39
N ILE A 140 -6.93 6.95 -9.09
CA ILE A 140 -7.62 5.95 -8.28
C ILE A 140 -8.55 6.67 -7.30
N GLU A 141 -9.81 6.28 -7.30
CA GLU A 141 -10.85 6.93 -6.52
C GLU A 141 -11.66 5.88 -5.75
N ILE A 142 -11.91 6.12 -4.45
CA ILE A 142 -12.89 5.36 -3.68
C ILE A 142 -14.22 6.09 -3.78
N ILE A 143 -15.29 5.36 -4.09
CA ILE A 143 -16.62 5.92 -4.32
C ILE A 143 -17.50 5.63 -3.09
N PRO A 144 -17.77 6.64 -2.23
CA PRO A 144 -18.47 6.43 -0.95
C PRO A 144 -19.87 5.81 -1.08
N CYS A 145 -20.57 6.04 -2.20
CA CYS A 145 -21.90 5.46 -2.42
C CYS A 145 -21.86 3.97 -2.79
N SER A 146 -20.70 3.42 -3.15
CA SER A 146 -20.55 2.03 -3.54
C SER A 146 -20.00 1.23 -2.37
N HIS A 147 -20.77 0.25 -1.87
CA HIS A 147 -20.33 -0.62 -0.77
C HIS A 147 -20.31 -2.08 -1.19
N VAL A 148 -19.20 -2.75 -0.89
CA VAL A 148 -19.05 -4.21 -1.06
C VAL A 148 -18.41 -4.78 0.19
N GLY A 149 -19.07 -5.75 0.82
CA GLY A 149 -18.50 -6.48 1.96
C GLY A 149 -17.44 -7.46 1.49
N HIS A 150 -16.37 -7.62 2.27
CA HIS A 150 -15.28 -8.56 2.02
C HIS A 150 -14.92 -9.32 3.30
N ILE A 151 -14.61 -10.62 3.16
CA ILE A 151 -14.10 -11.43 4.28
C ILE A 151 -12.59 -11.24 4.41
N PHE A 152 -12.17 -10.39 5.36
CA PHE A 152 -10.76 -10.20 5.69
C PHE A 152 -10.22 -11.40 6.49
N ARG A 153 -9.25 -12.11 5.91
CA ARG A 153 -8.59 -13.25 6.56
C ARG A 153 -7.32 -12.83 7.28
N LYS A 154 -7.01 -13.49 8.40
CA LYS A 154 -5.76 -13.26 9.16
C LYS A 154 -4.51 -13.80 8.46
N ALA A 155 -4.67 -14.78 7.57
CA ALA A 155 -3.59 -15.37 6.80
C ALA A 155 -4.08 -15.76 5.40
N SER A 156 -3.16 -15.72 4.43
CA SER A 156 -3.44 -16.21 3.08
C SER A 156 -3.72 -17.71 3.13
N PRO A 157 -4.82 -18.18 2.51
CA PRO A 157 -5.17 -19.60 2.43
C PRO A 157 -4.42 -20.32 1.28
N HIS A 158 -3.63 -19.60 0.48
CA HIS A 158 -3.05 -20.13 -0.75
C HIS A 158 -1.79 -20.96 -0.48
N ASP A 159 -1.73 -22.13 -1.09
CA ASP A 159 -0.51 -22.93 -1.19
C ASP A 159 0.45 -22.30 -2.20
N PHE A 160 1.74 -22.24 -1.86
CA PHE A 160 2.81 -21.74 -2.73
C PHE A 160 3.67 -22.93 -3.20
N PRO A 161 3.21 -23.71 -4.22
CA PRO A 161 3.87 -24.95 -4.60
C PRO A 161 5.31 -24.71 -5.07
N GLY A 162 6.28 -25.35 -4.41
CA GLY A 162 7.70 -25.36 -4.81
C GLY A 162 8.48 -24.06 -4.57
N LYS A 163 7.87 -23.00 -4.02
CA LYS A 163 8.55 -21.72 -3.70
C LYS A 163 8.09 -21.24 -2.32
N SER A 164 8.98 -20.61 -1.54
CA SER A 164 8.53 -19.94 -0.32
C SER A 164 7.68 -18.72 -0.68
N SER A 165 6.58 -18.50 0.04
CA SER A 165 5.70 -17.34 -0.13
C SER A 165 6.48 -16.01 -0.10
N GLY A 166 7.49 -15.94 0.76
CA GLY A 166 8.39 -14.78 0.85
C GLY A 166 9.23 -14.55 -0.41
N LYS A 167 9.69 -15.61 -1.10
CA LYS A 167 10.47 -15.47 -2.34
C LYS A 167 9.60 -14.95 -3.49
N ILE A 168 8.36 -15.45 -3.61
CA ILE A 168 7.40 -14.97 -4.61
C ILE A 168 7.06 -13.51 -4.36
N LEU A 169 6.67 -13.17 -3.12
CA LEU A 169 6.33 -11.81 -2.75
C LEU A 169 7.50 -10.85 -3.01
N ASN A 170 8.72 -11.19 -2.58
CA ASN A 170 9.91 -10.37 -2.82
C ASN A 170 10.17 -10.18 -4.32
N SER A 171 10.00 -11.24 -5.13
CA SER A 171 10.13 -11.15 -6.59
C SER A 171 9.14 -10.15 -7.18
N ASN A 172 7.85 -10.23 -6.82
CA ASN A 172 6.84 -9.31 -7.34
C ASN A 172 7.12 -7.87 -6.89
N LEU A 173 7.45 -7.65 -5.61
CA LEU A 173 7.76 -6.32 -5.07
C LEU A 173 9.02 -5.71 -5.70
N LEU A 174 10.03 -6.52 -6.05
CA LEU A 174 11.20 -6.06 -6.81
C LEU A 174 10.81 -5.54 -8.19
N ARG A 175 9.87 -6.20 -8.88
CA ARG A 175 9.38 -5.74 -10.17
C ARG A 175 8.71 -4.38 -10.05
N VAL A 176 7.92 -4.17 -8.99
CA VAL A 176 7.32 -2.86 -8.68
C VAL A 176 8.41 -1.80 -8.49
N ALA A 177 9.38 -2.09 -7.62
CA ALA A 177 10.42 -1.15 -7.26
C ALA A 177 11.33 -0.77 -8.43
N GLU A 178 11.75 -1.76 -9.24
CA GLU A 178 12.63 -1.50 -10.38
C GLU A 178 11.97 -0.69 -11.49
N VAL A 179 10.65 -0.82 -11.69
CA VAL A 179 9.93 -0.15 -12.78
C VAL A 179 9.41 1.22 -12.37
N TRP A 180 8.87 1.37 -11.16
CA TRP A 180 7.98 2.50 -10.82
C TRP A 180 8.50 3.44 -9.74
N MET A 181 9.57 3.09 -9.02
CA MET A 181 10.03 3.88 -7.86
C MET A 181 11.29 4.72 -8.11
N ASP A 182 11.88 4.67 -9.31
CA ASP A 182 13.07 5.45 -9.67
C ASP A 182 14.21 5.31 -8.64
N GLU A 183 14.77 6.42 -8.14
CA GLU A 183 15.78 6.42 -7.09
C GLU A 183 15.24 5.91 -5.75
N TRP A 184 13.95 6.11 -5.46
CA TRP A 184 13.30 5.83 -4.17
C TRP A 184 13.23 4.33 -3.84
N LYS A 185 13.46 3.45 -4.81
CA LYS A 185 13.62 2.01 -4.57
C LYS A 185 14.73 1.69 -3.55
N TYR A 186 15.68 2.61 -3.32
CA TYR A 186 16.66 2.45 -2.25
C TYR A 186 16.02 2.23 -0.87
N LEU A 187 14.86 2.83 -0.59
CA LEU A 187 14.15 2.68 0.69
C LEU A 187 13.53 1.29 0.82
N PHE A 188 13.02 0.76 -0.29
CA PHE A 188 12.59 -0.65 -0.35
C PHE A 188 13.77 -1.58 -0.11
N TYR A 189 14.93 -1.36 -0.74
CA TYR A 189 16.11 -2.20 -0.51
C TYR A 189 16.65 -2.15 0.91
N LYS A 190 16.54 -1.00 1.59
CA LYS A 190 16.89 -0.89 3.01
C LYS A 190 15.96 -1.72 3.91
N THR A 191 14.68 -1.78 3.59
CA THR A 191 13.67 -2.51 4.40
C THR A 191 13.54 -3.99 4.02
N ALA A 192 13.95 -4.36 2.81
CA ALA A 192 13.90 -5.72 2.27
C ALA A 192 15.24 -6.14 1.61
N PRO A 193 16.34 -6.27 2.39
CA PRO A 193 17.66 -6.61 1.84
C PRO A 193 17.71 -7.97 1.14
N GLN A 194 16.85 -8.92 1.54
CA GLN A 194 16.72 -10.22 0.87
C GLN A 194 16.18 -10.08 -0.55
N ALA A 195 15.31 -9.10 -0.80
CA ALA A 195 14.79 -8.83 -2.13
C ALA A 195 15.91 -8.31 -3.05
N LEU A 196 16.78 -7.41 -2.54
CA LEU A 196 17.90 -6.89 -3.32
C LEU A 196 18.84 -8.01 -3.84
N GLN A 197 19.05 -9.07 -3.06
CA GLN A 197 19.88 -10.21 -3.48
C GLN A 197 19.30 -10.95 -4.70
N MET A 198 17.99 -10.83 -4.93
CA MET A 198 17.28 -11.44 -6.05
C MET A 198 17.14 -10.51 -7.26
N ARG A 199 17.70 -9.29 -7.22
CA ARG A 199 17.52 -8.30 -8.30
C ARG A 199 17.95 -8.83 -9.67
N SER A 200 19.03 -9.60 -9.74
CA SER A 200 19.52 -10.18 -10.99
C SER A 200 18.65 -11.31 -11.53
N SER A 201 17.69 -11.83 -10.75
CA SER A 201 16.81 -12.92 -11.19
C SER A 201 15.51 -12.45 -11.84
N ILE A 202 15.30 -11.14 -11.98
CA ILE A 202 14.10 -10.59 -12.63
C ILE A 202 14.46 -9.82 -13.89
N ASP A 203 13.63 -9.95 -14.93
CA ASP A 203 13.64 -9.08 -16.10
C ASP A 203 12.37 -8.23 -16.14
N VAL A 204 12.54 -6.92 -16.22
CA VAL A 204 11.46 -5.92 -16.25
C VAL A 204 11.55 -5.01 -17.47
N SER A 205 12.36 -5.39 -18.47
CA SER A 205 12.64 -4.56 -19.66
C SER A 205 11.36 -4.16 -20.40
N GLU A 206 10.42 -5.08 -20.59
CA GLU A 206 9.13 -4.79 -21.23
C GLU A 206 8.31 -3.75 -20.46
N ARG A 207 8.30 -3.83 -19.12
CA ARG A 207 7.57 -2.91 -18.25
C ARG A 207 8.20 -1.52 -18.24
N ILE A 208 9.53 -1.44 -18.31
CA ILE A 208 10.25 -0.17 -18.50
C ILE A 208 9.89 0.46 -19.86
N GLU A 209 9.88 -0.31 -20.94
CA GLU A 209 9.49 0.20 -22.26
C GLU A 209 8.03 0.65 -22.31
N LEU A 210 7.13 -0.08 -21.65
CA LEU A 210 5.74 0.35 -21.47
C LEU A 210 5.65 1.70 -20.75
N ARG A 211 6.37 1.88 -19.64
CA ARG A 211 6.42 3.15 -18.89
C ARG A 211 6.90 4.31 -19.77
N LYS A 212 7.92 4.07 -20.61
CA LYS A 212 8.41 5.06 -21.60
C LYS A 212 7.35 5.38 -22.66
N ARG A 213 6.73 4.37 -23.28
CA ARG A 213 5.70 4.54 -24.32
C ARG A 213 4.50 5.35 -23.82
N LEU A 214 4.08 5.11 -22.58
CA LEU A 214 2.97 5.82 -21.93
C LEU A 214 3.36 7.22 -21.42
N GLN A 215 4.63 7.61 -21.53
CA GLN A 215 5.16 8.91 -21.08
C GLN A 215 4.82 9.19 -19.61
N CYS A 216 4.95 8.17 -18.76
CA CYS A 216 4.58 8.28 -17.36
C CYS A 216 5.52 9.23 -16.60
N LYS A 217 4.97 9.90 -15.60
CA LYS A 217 5.71 10.74 -14.65
C LYS A 217 6.64 9.89 -13.78
N ASP A 218 7.62 10.56 -13.18
CA ASP A 218 8.52 9.94 -12.21
C ASP A 218 7.83 9.72 -10.84
N PHE A 219 8.49 8.96 -9.98
CA PHE A 219 7.99 8.66 -8.65
C PHE A 219 8.03 9.87 -7.72
N ASN A 220 8.96 10.80 -7.94
CA ASN A 220 9.00 12.05 -7.20
C ASN A 220 7.72 12.88 -7.46
N TRP A 221 7.26 12.97 -8.72
CA TRP A 221 5.98 13.58 -9.07
C TRP A 221 4.82 12.89 -8.35
N TYR A 222 4.81 11.55 -8.30
CA TYR A 222 3.79 10.80 -7.58
C TYR A 222 3.75 11.19 -6.09
N LEU A 223 4.91 11.24 -5.41
CA LEU A 223 4.98 11.62 -4.00
C LEU A 223 4.55 13.07 -3.75
N GLN A 224 4.82 13.98 -4.69
CA GLN A 224 4.47 15.40 -4.56
C GLN A 224 3.01 15.70 -4.91
N ASN A 225 2.40 14.96 -5.83
CA ASN A 225 1.10 15.33 -6.41
C ASN A 225 -0.02 14.37 -6.01
N VAL A 226 0.29 13.10 -5.79
CA VAL A 226 -0.70 12.06 -5.48
C VAL A 226 -0.75 11.78 -3.99
N TRP A 227 0.41 11.73 -3.35
CA TRP A 227 0.49 11.46 -1.91
C TRP A 227 1.30 12.51 -1.12
N PRO A 228 1.00 13.82 -1.22
CA PRO A 228 1.82 14.87 -0.61
C PRO A 228 1.89 14.80 0.92
N ASP A 229 0.83 14.31 1.55
CA ASP A 229 0.67 14.09 2.99
C ASP A 229 1.26 12.74 3.45
N ASN A 230 1.99 12.05 2.58
CA ASN A 230 2.80 10.93 3.00
C ASN A 230 3.78 11.40 4.08
N PHE A 231 3.95 10.55 5.08
CA PHE A 231 4.84 10.76 6.21
C PHE A 231 6.17 10.04 5.97
N MET A 232 6.47 9.79 4.69
CA MET A 232 7.63 9.03 4.29
C MET A 232 8.88 9.92 4.28
N PRO A 233 10.06 9.36 4.59
CA PRO A 233 11.33 10.06 4.41
C PRO A 233 11.47 10.62 3.00
N ARG A 234 11.65 11.94 2.92
CA ARG A 234 12.13 12.66 1.75
C ARG A 234 13.66 12.81 1.87
N PRO A 235 14.40 13.23 0.83
CA PRO A 235 15.86 13.39 0.90
C PRO A 235 16.34 14.24 2.09
N GLU A 236 15.52 15.18 2.55
CA GLU A 236 15.73 16.05 3.72
C GLU A 236 15.41 15.38 5.08
N HIS A 237 14.75 14.22 5.08
CA HIS A 237 14.39 13.46 6.28
C HIS A 237 15.40 12.33 6.53
N THR A 238 15.55 11.89 7.78
CA THR A 238 16.46 10.78 8.13
C THR A 238 15.71 9.49 8.49
N PHE A 239 16.17 8.33 8.01
CA PHE A 239 15.47 7.03 8.04
C PHE A 239 16.45 5.79 8.07
N GLY A 240 16.24 4.77 8.92
CA GLY A 240 17.18 3.63 9.29
C GLY A 240 17.03 2.91 10.71
N ARG A 241 17.92 2.94 11.73
CA ARG A 241 17.68 2.38 13.12
C ARG A 241 18.48 3.05 14.25
N ILE A 242 17.86 3.42 15.40
CA ILE A 242 18.56 4.23 16.43
C ILE A 242 19.31 3.23 17.29
N ILE A 243 20.60 3.07 17.01
CA ILE A 243 21.45 2.12 17.71
C ILE A 243 22.21 2.86 18.80
N HIS A 244 22.16 2.32 20.01
CA HIS A 244 22.98 2.84 21.11
C HIS A 244 24.46 2.50 20.84
N CYS A 245 25.29 3.52 20.60
CA CYS A 245 26.67 3.34 20.13
C CYS A 245 27.52 2.40 21.01
N TYR A 246 27.39 2.50 22.33
CA TYR A 246 28.13 1.64 23.25
C TYR A 246 27.71 0.18 23.13
N SER A 247 26.40 -0.09 22.99
CA SER A 247 25.85 -1.45 22.86
C SER A 247 26.40 -2.18 21.62
N LYS A 248 26.61 -1.43 20.53
CA LYS A 248 27.24 -1.94 19.29
C LYS A 248 28.71 -2.33 19.49
N SER A 249 29.43 -1.61 20.35
CA SER A 249 30.85 -1.88 20.63
C SER A 249 31.09 -3.14 21.49
N VAL A 250 30.07 -3.56 22.26
CA VAL A 250 30.13 -4.75 23.14
C VAL A 250 29.41 -5.98 22.57
N GLY A 251 28.92 -5.92 21.32
CA GLY A 251 28.27 -7.05 20.64
C GLY A 251 26.75 -7.17 20.88
N ASP A 252 26.22 -6.49 21.89
CA ASP A 252 24.80 -6.44 22.22
C ASP A 252 24.12 -5.25 21.53
N SER A 253 24.03 -5.28 20.19
CA SER A 253 23.44 -4.15 19.43
C SER A 253 21.99 -3.90 19.87
N CYS A 254 21.79 -2.84 20.65
CA CYS A 254 20.51 -2.44 21.19
C CYS A 254 19.92 -1.30 20.35
N CYS A 255 18.64 -1.45 19.97
CA CYS A 255 17.86 -0.52 19.18
C CYS A 255 16.75 0.09 20.04
N LEU A 256 16.51 1.39 19.86
CA LEU A 256 15.36 2.06 20.45
C LEU A 256 14.07 1.51 19.84
N TYR A 257 13.08 1.19 20.68
CA TYR A 257 11.71 0.86 20.28
C TYR A 257 10.72 1.59 21.17
N TRP A 258 9.50 1.82 20.68
CA TRP A 258 8.41 2.35 21.49
C TRP A 258 7.29 1.32 21.55
N THR A 259 6.70 1.14 22.72
CA THR A 259 5.44 0.42 22.86
C THR A 259 4.35 1.42 23.21
N VAL A 260 3.25 1.37 22.48
CA VAL A 260 2.03 2.10 22.83
C VAL A 260 1.02 1.06 23.34
N PRO A 261 0.75 1.01 24.65
CA PRO A 261 -0.34 0.20 25.18
C PRO A 261 -1.65 0.62 24.52
N ARG A 262 -2.57 -0.32 24.23
CA ARG A 262 -3.91 0.04 23.74
C ARG A 262 -4.57 1.02 24.72
N GLY A 263 -4.99 2.19 24.20
CA GLY A 263 -5.59 3.26 25.01
C GLY A 263 -4.61 4.09 25.84
N GLY A 264 -3.30 3.84 25.71
CA GLY A 264 -2.25 4.59 26.41
C GLY A 264 -1.80 5.84 25.64
N VAL A 265 -1.47 6.90 26.39
CA VAL A 265 -0.91 8.16 25.85
C VAL A 265 0.62 8.19 25.97
N VAL A 266 1.21 7.25 26.73
CA VAL A 266 2.63 7.30 27.10
C VAL A 266 3.48 6.55 26.08
N ARG A 267 4.37 7.29 25.41
CA ARG A 267 5.43 6.75 24.56
C ARG A 267 6.69 6.50 25.39
N VAL A 268 6.77 5.38 26.13
CA VAL A 268 8.03 5.00 26.78
C VAL A 268 8.92 4.32 25.75
N ALA A 269 10.05 4.94 25.44
CA ALA A 269 11.08 4.32 24.62
C ALA A 269 11.82 3.26 25.45
N SER A 270 12.07 2.11 24.87
CA SER A 270 12.78 0.98 25.49
C SER A 270 13.85 0.47 24.53
N MET A 271 14.83 -0.29 25.04
CA MET A 271 15.90 -0.87 24.22
C MET A 271 15.63 -2.35 23.94
N HIS A 272 15.84 -2.81 22.71
CA HIS A 272 15.72 -4.22 22.32
C HIS A 272 16.89 -4.68 21.46
N ASN A 273 17.08 -5.99 21.32
CA ASN A 273 18.11 -6.55 20.46
C ASN A 273 17.77 -6.29 18.97
N CYS A 274 18.62 -5.50 18.30
CA CYS A 274 18.48 -5.13 16.89
C CYS A 274 18.46 -6.33 15.92
N SER A 275 18.97 -7.49 16.34
CA SER A 275 19.08 -8.70 15.51
C SER A 275 17.82 -9.57 15.52
N ALA A 276 16.85 -9.30 16.41
CA ALA A 276 15.59 -10.03 16.51
C ALA A 276 14.57 -9.53 15.46
N THR A 277 14.76 -9.92 14.20
CA THR A 277 13.92 -9.49 13.06
C THR A 277 12.54 -10.15 12.98
N SER A 278 12.26 -11.14 13.83
CA SER A 278 11.03 -11.95 13.81
C SER A 278 9.88 -11.38 14.66
N THR A 279 10.12 -10.41 15.54
CA THR A 279 9.14 -9.91 16.52
C THR A 279 8.73 -8.45 16.30
N PHE A 280 9.15 -7.82 15.20
CA PHE A 280 9.00 -6.38 15.02
C PHE A 280 8.12 -6.02 13.81
N ASP A 281 7.27 -5.00 13.97
CA ASP A 281 6.53 -4.39 12.86
C ASP A 281 7.55 -3.69 11.95
N ARG A 282 7.59 -4.09 10.67
CA ARG A 282 8.63 -3.71 9.70
C ARG A 282 8.51 -2.24 9.22
N THR A 283 7.82 -1.41 9.99
CA THR A 283 7.37 -0.06 9.66
C THR A 283 8.24 1.03 10.27
N GLU A 284 9.15 0.73 11.20
CA GLU A 284 9.94 1.77 11.89
C GLU A 284 11.43 1.77 11.51
N VAL A 285 11.91 2.94 11.04
CA VAL A 285 13.22 3.10 10.41
C VAL A 285 13.82 4.49 10.81
N SER A 286 15.03 4.59 11.40
CA SER A 286 15.85 5.75 11.87
C SER A 286 17.18 6.33 11.20
N VAL A 287 17.55 7.52 11.65
CA VAL A 287 18.89 8.17 11.75
C VAL A 287 20.21 7.35 11.93
N SER A 288 21.26 7.70 11.16
CA SER A 288 22.68 7.59 11.58
C SER A 288 23.40 8.93 11.34
N THR A 289 24.07 9.50 12.36
CA THR A 289 24.90 10.70 12.20
C THR A 289 26.39 10.35 12.22
N TYR A 290 27.15 11.00 11.33
CA TYR A 290 28.57 11.26 11.52
C TYR A 290 28.74 12.77 11.57
N ARG A 291 29.48 13.25 12.59
CA ARG A 291 29.84 14.64 12.93
C ARG A 291 28.79 15.50 13.64
N SER A 292 28.89 15.46 14.96
CA SER A 292 29.06 16.64 15.84
C SER A 292 28.29 17.92 15.51
N HIS A 293 26.97 17.84 15.30
CA HIS A 293 26.05 18.95 15.59
C HIS A 293 24.72 18.36 16.04
N ILE A 294 24.18 18.89 17.15
CA ILE A 294 22.87 18.53 17.68
C ILE A 294 21.85 19.06 16.67
N PHE A 295 21.26 18.16 15.89
CA PHE A 295 20.04 18.41 15.12
C PHE A 295 18.88 17.81 15.90
N GLU A 296 17.78 18.54 16.05
CA GLU A 296 16.50 17.99 16.46
C GLU A 296 15.95 17.14 15.31
N PRO A 297 15.97 15.80 15.37
CA PRO A 297 15.39 14.99 14.32
C PRO A 297 13.89 14.89 14.56
N THR A 298 13.08 15.29 13.58
CA THR A 298 11.66 14.93 13.55
C THR A 298 11.55 13.43 13.29
N ILE A 299 11.39 12.66 14.36
CA ILE A 299 11.15 11.21 14.29
C ILE A 299 9.68 11.00 13.96
N VAL A 300 9.41 10.49 12.75
CA VAL A 300 8.06 10.12 12.33
C VAL A 300 7.82 8.65 12.72
N LEU A 301 7.01 8.44 13.75
CA LEU A 301 6.63 7.13 14.25
C LEU A 301 5.35 6.64 13.57
N PHE A 302 5.36 5.40 13.09
CA PHE A 302 4.25 4.77 12.38
C PHE A 302 3.35 4.10 13.41
N HIS A 303 2.12 4.59 13.58
CA HIS A 303 1.10 3.84 14.31
C HIS A 303 0.31 3.01 13.30
N ASP A 304 0.23 1.69 13.48
CA ASP A 304 -0.65 0.83 12.68
C ASP A 304 -2.09 0.92 13.20
N PRO A 305 -3.03 1.57 12.48
CA PRO A 305 -4.44 1.54 12.85
C PRO A 305 -5.09 0.18 12.60
N ALA A 306 -4.46 -0.78 11.90
CA ALA A 306 -5.03 -2.11 11.69
C ALA A 306 -5.07 -2.97 12.97
N ASN A 307 -4.45 -2.52 14.06
CA ASN A 307 -4.65 -3.07 15.41
C ASN A 307 -5.87 -2.48 16.16
N LEU A 308 -6.66 -1.62 15.51
CA LEU A 308 -7.93 -1.07 16.01
C LEU A 308 -9.15 -1.91 15.61
N ALA A 309 -8.99 -3.19 15.25
CA ALA A 309 -10.10 -4.11 15.38
C ALA A 309 -10.52 -4.12 16.86
N PRO A 310 -11.79 -3.83 17.21
CA PRO A 310 -12.24 -3.92 18.58
C PRO A 310 -11.98 -5.35 19.04
N ASN A 311 -11.16 -5.51 20.10
CA ASN A 311 -11.22 -6.74 20.87
C ASN A 311 -12.65 -6.79 21.40
N SER A 312 -13.44 -7.73 20.89
CA SER A 312 -14.55 -8.28 21.64
C SER A 312 -13.97 -8.95 22.89
N THR A 313 -13.90 -8.19 23.97
CA THR A 313 -13.85 -8.72 25.33
C THR A 313 -15.18 -8.41 25.98
N ASN A 314 -15.91 -9.49 26.29
CA ASN A 314 -17.12 -9.64 27.10
C ASN A 314 -17.70 -8.40 27.78
#